data_AF-A0A260WNS8-F1
#
_entry.id   AF-A0A260WNS8-F1
#
_cell.length_a   1.000
_cell.length_b   1.000
_cell.length_c   1.000
_cell.angle_alpha   90.00
_cell.angle_beta   90.00
_cell.angle_gamma   90.00
#
_symmetry.space_group_name_H-M   'P 1'
#
loop_
_entity.id
_entity.type
_entity.pdbx_description
1 polymer ?
#
loop_
_entity_poly.entity_id
_entity_poly.type
_entity_poly.pdbx_seq_one_letter_code
_entity_poly.pdbx_strand_id
1 'polypeptide(L)'
;MSYRFSTTSTATVLLLFAAFGGIAHAAPPNAPDVPGPAQSTHADAIAYAANHPDSVPPGMNPTNCVPSAEHPNPVILVHGTDASVYADWAALSPALASAGYCVYGLNYGASPDGTSFGYTDIRGSAAQLQDFADGVLSATGAEQVDLVGYSQGAAVTRYFTNRLGGADVVDKWIGIASPAYGGTAYGVSPAIQAVPSATRLVSSEFGPALVQLIEGSTFLQDLNAGGDTVPGVEYTSIATDVDEVIQPYTNALLRDPDARNIVVQDVCPQNNVAHFTFTYDPTTIALVLGALDPGAGIVPPCTPVPIGAGVLDVVIASNAPPPAG
;
A
#
# COMPACT_ATOMS: atom_id res chain seq x y z
N MET A 1 -32.88 -22.69 -71.42
CA MET A 1 -31.60 -22.14 -70.94
C MET A 1 -31.95 -21.11 -69.88
N SER A 2 -31.84 -21.49 -68.61
CA SER A 2 -32.37 -20.74 -67.47
C SER A 2 -31.39 -19.64 -67.05
N TYR A 3 -31.86 -18.41 -66.84
CA TYR A 3 -31.27 -17.50 -65.87
C TYR A 3 -32.35 -16.65 -65.19
N ARG A 4 -32.34 -16.72 -63.86
CA ARG A 4 -33.04 -15.89 -62.89
C ARG A 4 -32.31 -14.55 -62.75
N PHE A 5 -32.99 -13.51 -62.26
CA PHE A 5 -32.65 -12.84 -60.98
C PHE A 5 -33.79 -11.90 -60.58
N SER A 6 -34.24 -12.02 -59.34
CA SER A 6 -35.16 -11.10 -58.64
C SER A 6 -34.42 -10.68 -57.38
N THR A 7 -34.33 -9.38 -57.12
CA THR A 7 -33.84 -8.83 -55.85
C THR A 7 -34.76 -7.72 -55.38
N THR A 8 -35.17 -7.93 -54.14
CA THR A 8 -36.19 -7.26 -53.33
C THR A 8 -35.65 -6.02 -52.61
N SER A 9 -36.59 -5.16 -52.23
CA SER A 9 -36.46 -3.90 -51.51
C SER A 9 -35.66 -3.93 -50.20
N THR A 10 -35.04 -2.77 -49.97
CA THR A 10 -34.42 -2.22 -48.76
C THR A 10 -35.25 -2.37 -47.47
N ALA A 11 -34.61 -2.87 -46.42
CA ALA A 11 -35.01 -2.65 -45.03
C ALA A 11 -33.79 -2.14 -44.23
N THR A 12 -33.90 -0.91 -43.73
CA THR A 12 -32.91 -0.25 -42.88
C THR A 12 -32.96 -0.84 -41.48
N VAL A 13 -31.85 -1.43 -41.01
CA VAL A 13 -31.69 -1.87 -39.61
C VAL A 13 -30.99 -0.73 -38.85
N LEU A 14 -31.71 -0.10 -37.92
CA LEU A 14 -31.11 0.74 -36.89
C LEU A 14 -30.40 -0.17 -35.87
N LEU A 15 -29.07 -0.10 -35.81
CA LEU A 15 -28.28 -0.64 -34.71
C LEU A 15 -28.17 0.42 -33.61
N LEU A 16 -28.93 0.23 -32.53
CA LEU A 16 -28.73 0.88 -31.25
C LEU A 16 -27.45 0.30 -30.62
N PHE A 17 -26.33 1.00 -30.71
CA PHE A 17 -25.18 0.74 -29.84
C PHE A 17 -25.51 1.30 -28.45
N ALA A 18 -25.80 0.41 -27.51
CA ALA A 18 -25.78 0.74 -26.10
C ALA A 18 -24.33 1.11 -25.71
N ALA A 19 -24.13 2.35 -25.29
CA ALA A 19 -22.88 2.80 -24.69
C ALA A 19 -22.76 2.16 -23.30
N PHE A 20 -22.20 0.95 -23.23
CA PHE A 20 -21.59 0.48 -21.99
C PHE A 20 -20.32 1.29 -21.80
N GLY A 21 -20.33 2.19 -20.82
CA GLY A 21 -19.12 2.88 -20.35
C GLY A 21 -18.13 1.82 -19.90
N GLY A 22 -17.09 1.59 -20.70
CA GLY A 22 -16.00 0.70 -20.33
C GLY A 22 -15.36 1.21 -19.04
N ILE A 23 -15.26 0.34 -18.05
CA ILE A 23 -14.34 0.54 -16.94
C ILE A 23 -12.95 0.62 -17.59
N ALA A 24 -12.32 1.79 -17.50
CA ALA A 24 -10.92 1.93 -17.90
C ALA A 24 -10.14 0.88 -17.10
N HIS A 25 -9.56 -0.10 -17.80
CA HIS A 25 -8.74 -1.11 -17.13
C HIS A 25 -7.56 -0.38 -16.50
N ALA A 26 -7.34 -0.57 -15.20
CA ALA A 26 -6.15 -0.06 -14.54
C ALA A 26 -4.90 -0.57 -15.31
N ALA A 27 -3.84 0.24 -15.35
CA ALA A 27 -2.57 -0.23 -15.89
C ALA A 27 -2.12 -1.50 -15.14
N PRO A 28 -1.46 -2.47 -15.79
CA PRO A 28 -1.03 -3.68 -15.10
C PRO A 28 -0.12 -3.35 -13.91
N PRO A 29 -0.11 -4.17 -12.85
CA PRO A 29 0.77 -3.96 -11.70
C PRO A 29 2.24 -3.99 -12.16
N ASN A 30 3.04 -3.02 -11.70
CA ASN A 30 4.49 -3.04 -11.91
C ASN A 30 5.11 -3.85 -10.77
N ALA A 31 5.74 -4.98 -11.07
CA ALA A 31 6.43 -5.80 -10.08
C ALA A 31 7.90 -5.91 -10.49
N PRO A 32 8.78 -5.07 -9.93
CA PRO A 32 10.20 -5.15 -10.22
C PRO A 32 10.79 -6.48 -9.74
N ASP A 33 11.93 -6.87 -10.31
CA ASP A 33 12.58 -8.15 -10.05
C ASP A 33 14.10 -8.08 -9.97
N VAL A 34 14.71 -6.88 -10.11
CA VAL A 34 16.17 -6.73 -10.04
C VAL A 34 16.60 -6.76 -8.57
N PRO A 35 17.42 -7.73 -8.11
CA PRO A 35 17.78 -7.80 -6.71
C PRO A 35 18.64 -6.59 -6.27
N GLY A 36 18.22 -5.90 -5.22
CA GLY A 36 19.00 -4.88 -4.51
C GLY A 36 19.45 -5.36 -3.11
N PRO A 37 20.38 -4.65 -2.46
CA PRO A 37 20.85 -4.98 -1.11
C PRO A 37 19.79 -4.67 -0.06
N ALA A 38 19.93 -5.26 1.13
CA ALA A 38 19.20 -4.77 2.31
C ALA A 38 19.74 -3.39 2.71
N GLN A 39 18.89 -2.57 3.33
CA GLN A 39 19.26 -1.24 3.81
C GLN A 39 18.93 -1.10 5.29
N SER A 40 19.79 -0.38 6.02
CA SER A 40 19.58 -0.12 7.45
C SER A 40 18.71 1.08 7.73
N THR A 41 18.54 1.99 6.76
CA THR A 41 17.74 3.20 6.92
C THR A 41 16.89 3.45 5.68
N HIS A 42 15.78 4.16 5.88
CA HIS A 42 14.90 4.54 4.78
C HIS A 42 15.60 5.49 3.79
N ALA A 43 16.37 6.45 4.30
CA ALA A 43 17.12 7.40 3.47
C ALA A 43 18.12 6.68 2.53
N ASP A 44 18.85 5.68 3.02
CA ASP A 44 19.78 4.88 2.20
C ASP A 44 19.03 4.11 1.10
N ALA A 45 17.84 3.57 1.41
CA ALA A 45 17.02 2.86 0.45
C ALA A 45 16.46 3.76 -0.64
N ILE A 46 16.00 4.97 -0.29
CA ILE A 46 15.56 5.99 -1.24
C ILE A 46 16.72 6.37 -2.18
N ALA A 47 17.89 6.66 -1.61
CA ALA A 47 19.08 7.03 -2.38
C ALA A 47 19.52 5.90 -3.33
N TYR A 48 19.43 4.64 -2.89
CA TYR A 48 19.72 3.49 -3.74
C TYR A 48 18.68 3.33 -4.86
N ALA A 49 17.38 3.38 -4.54
CA ALA A 49 16.29 3.24 -5.51
C ALA A 49 16.34 4.31 -6.62
N ALA A 50 16.74 5.54 -6.29
CA ALA A 50 16.90 6.62 -7.27
C ALA A 50 17.91 6.29 -8.38
N ASN A 51 18.86 5.38 -8.12
CA ASN A 51 19.86 4.91 -9.09
C ASN A 51 19.52 3.52 -9.66
N HIS A 52 18.53 2.83 -9.09
CA HIS A 52 18.16 1.45 -9.39
C HIS A 52 16.63 1.28 -9.35
N PRO A 53 15.88 1.93 -10.25
CA PRO A 53 14.42 2.05 -10.15
C PRO A 53 13.68 0.71 -10.24
N ASP A 54 14.27 -0.30 -10.87
CA ASP A 54 13.69 -1.64 -11.01
C ASP A 54 14.10 -2.60 -9.87
N SER A 55 14.66 -2.07 -8.78
CA SER A 55 15.15 -2.91 -7.69
C SER A 55 14.04 -3.45 -6.79
N VAL A 56 14.26 -4.64 -6.24
CA VAL A 56 13.50 -5.23 -5.13
C VAL A 56 14.41 -5.56 -3.96
N PRO A 57 13.92 -5.45 -2.72
CA PRO A 57 14.71 -5.76 -1.54
C PRO A 57 14.96 -7.27 -1.45
N PRO A 58 15.98 -7.72 -0.67
CA PRO A 58 16.26 -9.14 -0.56
C PRO A 58 15.05 -9.93 -0.06
N GLY A 59 14.84 -11.11 -0.65
CA GLY A 59 13.75 -12.02 -0.30
C GLY A 59 12.39 -11.69 -0.94
N MET A 60 12.27 -10.57 -1.65
CA MET A 60 11.02 -10.18 -2.31
C MET A 60 10.91 -10.70 -3.74
N ASN A 61 9.67 -10.96 -4.17
CA ASN A 61 9.29 -11.42 -5.51
C ASN A 61 10.06 -12.68 -5.98
N PRO A 62 10.23 -13.71 -5.12
CA PRO A 62 10.88 -14.95 -5.54
C PRO A 62 10.04 -15.67 -6.60
N THR A 63 10.67 -16.12 -7.69
CA THR A 63 9.97 -16.75 -8.82
C THR A 63 9.37 -18.12 -8.50
N ASN A 64 9.85 -18.81 -7.45
CA ASN A 64 9.50 -20.21 -7.15
C ASN A 64 9.25 -20.44 -5.64
N CYS A 65 8.78 -19.43 -4.91
CA CYS A 65 8.48 -19.63 -3.49
C CYS A 65 7.21 -20.47 -3.32
N VAL A 66 7.28 -21.45 -2.42
CA VAL A 66 6.15 -22.29 -2.04
C VAL A 66 5.91 -22.05 -0.55
N PRO A 67 4.76 -21.49 -0.16
CA PRO A 67 4.42 -21.29 1.24
C PRO A 67 4.51 -22.58 2.05
N SER A 68 5.01 -22.47 3.28
CA SER A 68 5.21 -23.63 4.15
C SER A 68 3.93 -23.95 4.91
N ALA A 69 3.88 -25.09 5.62
CA ALA A 69 2.75 -25.38 6.50
C ALA A 69 2.70 -24.45 7.73
N GLU A 70 3.84 -23.85 8.11
CA GLU A 70 3.95 -22.89 9.22
C GLU A 70 3.52 -21.48 8.77
N HIS A 71 3.83 -21.12 7.53
CA HIS A 71 3.47 -19.85 6.90
C HIS A 71 2.78 -20.13 5.55
N PRO A 72 1.48 -20.54 5.56
CA PRO A 72 0.78 -20.97 4.36
C PRO A 72 0.36 -19.81 3.44
N ASN A 73 0.31 -18.59 3.96
CA ASN A 73 -0.09 -17.41 3.21
C ASN A 73 1.16 -16.61 2.78
N PRO A 74 1.34 -16.33 1.48
CA PRO A 74 2.35 -15.36 1.05
C PRO A 74 1.98 -13.96 1.55
N VAL A 75 3.00 -13.17 1.88
CA VAL A 75 2.85 -11.80 2.38
C VAL A 75 3.04 -10.82 1.24
N ILE A 76 2.07 -9.93 1.00
CA ILE A 76 2.19 -8.83 0.04
C ILE A 76 2.43 -7.51 0.77
N LEU A 77 3.58 -6.88 0.49
CA LEU A 77 3.97 -5.58 1.02
C LEU A 77 3.56 -4.46 0.05
N VAL A 78 2.84 -3.46 0.56
CA VAL A 78 2.25 -2.37 -0.24
C VAL A 78 2.71 -1.01 0.28
N HIS A 79 3.57 -0.36 -0.51
CA HIS A 79 4.29 0.87 -0.16
C HIS A 79 3.37 2.10 0.00
N GLY A 80 3.91 3.19 0.55
CA GLY A 80 3.25 4.47 0.79
C GLY A 80 3.16 5.39 -0.43
N THR A 81 2.80 6.65 -0.20
CA THR A 81 2.73 7.71 -1.22
C THR A 81 4.12 8.08 -1.71
N ASP A 82 4.27 8.30 -3.02
CA ASP A 82 5.52 8.77 -3.65
C ASP A 82 6.74 7.91 -3.31
N ALA A 83 6.51 6.61 -3.14
CA ALA A 83 7.51 5.63 -2.72
C ALA A 83 7.69 4.55 -3.80
N SER A 84 8.53 3.56 -3.51
CA SER A 84 8.66 2.35 -4.31
C SER A 84 8.70 1.13 -3.40
N VAL A 85 8.49 -0.04 -3.99
CA VAL A 85 8.60 -1.32 -3.31
C VAL A 85 9.98 -1.53 -2.67
N TYR A 86 11.05 -1.03 -3.28
CA TYR A 86 12.39 -1.09 -2.69
C TYR A 86 12.54 -0.13 -1.50
N ALA A 87 12.16 1.14 -1.72
CA ALA A 87 12.40 2.20 -0.75
C ALA A 87 11.73 1.93 0.60
N ASP A 88 10.49 1.42 0.62
CA ASP A 88 9.78 1.20 1.89
C ASP A 88 10.15 -0.12 2.58
N TRP A 89 10.66 -1.12 1.83
CA TRP A 89 10.72 -2.51 2.31
C TRP A 89 12.11 -3.13 2.38
N ALA A 90 13.20 -2.36 2.16
CA ALA A 90 14.57 -2.88 2.21
C ALA A 90 15.06 -3.32 3.60
N ALA A 91 14.29 -3.07 4.66
CA ALA A 91 14.50 -3.66 6.00
C ALA A 91 13.48 -4.77 6.35
N LEU A 92 12.19 -4.57 6.07
CA LEU A 92 11.14 -5.52 6.45
C LEU A 92 11.15 -6.80 5.58
N SER A 93 11.32 -6.69 4.27
CA SER A 93 11.34 -7.85 3.36
C SER A 93 12.39 -8.91 3.76
N PRO A 94 13.68 -8.56 3.96
CA PRO A 94 14.66 -9.55 4.38
C PRO A 94 14.36 -10.16 5.76
N ALA A 95 13.72 -9.41 6.68
CA ALA A 95 13.31 -9.93 7.98
C ALA A 95 12.20 -10.99 7.84
N LEU A 96 11.17 -10.72 7.03
CA LEU A 96 10.10 -11.66 6.72
C LEU A 96 10.61 -12.91 5.99
N ALA A 97 11.45 -12.73 4.97
CA ALA A 97 12.04 -13.84 4.23
C ALA A 97 12.93 -14.71 5.13
N SER A 98 13.69 -14.11 6.04
CA SER A 98 14.50 -14.84 7.04
C SER A 98 13.64 -15.59 8.06
N ALA A 99 12.43 -15.10 8.33
CA ALA A 99 11.43 -15.79 9.14
C ALA A 99 10.67 -16.89 8.36
N GLY A 100 10.95 -17.09 7.07
CA GLY A 100 10.39 -18.18 6.28
C GLY A 100 9.12 -17.83 5.49
N TYR A 101 8.75 -16.56 5.39
CA TYR A 101 7.61 -16.11 4.58
C TYR A 101 8.00 -16.01 3.09
N CYS A 102 7.05 -16.35 2.21
CA CYS A 102 7.11 -15.93 0.81
C CYS A 102 6.68 -14.46 0.70
N VAL A 103 7.60 -13.57 0.35
CA VAL A 103 7.35 -12.11 0.34
C VAL A 103 7.21 -11.60 -1.08
N TYR A 104 6.14 -10.86 -1.34
CA TYR A 104 5.84 -10.22 -2.62
C TYR A 104 5.58 -8.74 -2.44
N GLY A 105 5.75 -7.97 -3.51
CA GLY A 105 5.46 -6.54 -3.52
C GLY A 105 5.34 -5.99 -4.94
N LEU A 106 4.59 -4.91 -5.06
CA LEU A 106 4.32 -4.22 -6.31
C LEU A 106 4.54 -2.72 -6.16
N ASN A 107 4.91 -2.08 -7.26
CA ASN A 107 4.76 -0.66 -7.49
C ASN A 107 3.39 -0.39 -8.11
N TYR A 108 2.54 0.37 -7.42
CA TYR A 108 1.18 0.68 -7.87
C TYR A 108 1.02 2.17 -8.13
N GLY A 109 0.04 2.55 -8.97
CA GLY A 109 -0.34 3.94 -9.20
C GLY A 109 0.80 4.85 -9.66
N ALA A 110 1.48 4.47 -10.75
CA ALA A 110 2.60 5.23 -11.31
C ALA A 110 2.23 6.69 -11.65
N SER A 111 3.15 7.61 -11.39
CA SER A 111 3.08 9.00 -11.81
C SER A 111 3.07 9.13 -13.34
N PRO A 112 2.64 10.27 -13.91
CA PRO A 112 2.62 10.45 -15.37
C PRO A 112 3.97 10.31 -16.07
N ASP A 113 5.07 10.61 -15.38
CA ASP A 113 6.44 10.43 -15.89
C ASP A 113 7.03 9.05 -15.59
N GLY A 114 6.32 8.22 -14.82
CA GLY A 114 6.72 6.86 -14.46
C GLY A 114 7.89 6.78 -13.48
N THR A 115 8.25 7.89 -12.83
CA THR A 115 9.41 7.96 -11.92
C THR A 115 9.04 7.81 -10.44
N SER A 116 7.75 7.90 -10.10
CA SER A 116 7.26 7.63 -8.76
C SER A 116 5.93 6.86 -8.75
N PHE A 117 5.54 6.34 -7.59
CA PHE A 117 4.39 5.46 -7.43
C PHE A 117 3.49 5.92 -6.28
N GLY A 118 2.30 5.34 -6.16
CA GLY A 118 1.28 5.81 -5.22
C GLY A 118 0.67 7.17 -5.59
N TYR A 119 0.77 7.58 -6.86
CA TYR A 119 0.30 8.87 -7.35
C TYR A 119 -1.20 8.87 -7.71
N THR A 120 -1.67 7.81 -8.39
CA THR A 120 -3.03 7.77 -8.96
C THR A 120 -4.13 7.45 -7.95
N ASP A 121 -5.39 7.57 -8.37
CA ASP A 121 -6.57 7.25 -7.55
C ASP A 121 -6.44 5.89 -6.83
N ILE A 122 -6.69 5.88 -5.52
CA ILE A 122 -6.50 4.71 -4.63
C ILE A 122 -7.41 3.55 -5.02
N ARG A 123 -8.59 3.79 -5.59
CA ARG A 123 -9.48 2.69 -6.05
C ARG A 123 -8.88 1.97 -7.24
N GLY A 124 -8.24 2.71 -8.16
CA GLY A 124 -7.48 2.14 -9.26
C GLY A 124 -6.26 1.36 -8.76
N SER A 125 -5.51 1.93 -7.82
CA SER A 125 -4.38 1.26 -7.16
C SER A 125 -4.78 -0.04 -6.46
N ALA A 126 -5.95 -0.08 -5.81
CA ALA A 126 -6.48 -1.29 -5.19
C ALA A 126 -6.88 -2.36 -6.20
N ALA A 127 -7.33 -1.97 -7.41
CA ALA A 127 -7.56 -2.91 -8.50
C ALA A 127 -6.24 -3.50 -9.03
N GLN A 128 -5.17 -2.71 -9.10
CA GLN A 128 -3.84 -3.23 -9.44
C GLN A 128 -3.32 -4.23 -8.39
N LEU A 129 -3.57 -3.95 -7.11
CA LEU A 129 -3.27 -4.89 -6.03
C LEU A 129 -4.09 -6.18 -6.15
N GLN A 130 -5.37 -6.10 -6.51
CA GLN A 130 -6.20 -7.27 -6.77
C GLN A 130 -5.59 -8.16 -7.85
N ASP A 131 -5.26 -7.59 -9.02
CA ASP A 131 -4.64 -8.32 -10.12
C ASP A 131 -3.30 -8.96 -9.70
N PHE A 132 -2.52 -8.25 -8.89
CA PHE A 132 -1.25 -8.75 -8.36
C PHE A 132 -1.45 -9.91 -7.37
N ALA A 133 -2.40 -9.78 -6.44
CA ALA A 133 -2.73 -10.82 -5.47
C ALA A 133 -3.22 -12.10 -6.17
N ASP A 134 -4.07 -11.98 -7.19
CA ASP A 134 -4.50 -13.12 -8.02
C ASP A 134 -3.30 -13.83 -8.68
N GLY A 135 -2.33 -13.06 -9.17
CA GLY A 135 -1.07 -13.58 -9.72
C GLY A 135 -0.24 -14.33 -8.67
N VAL A 136 -0.11 -13.77 -7.46
CA VAL A 136 0.62 -14.39 -6.34
C VAL A 136 -0.04 -15.70 -5.91
N LEU A 137 -1.36 -15.71 -5.73
CA LEU A 137 -2.13 -16.92 -5.38
C LEU A 137 -1.98 -17.99 -6.47
N SER A 138 -2.09 -17.61 -7.75
CA SER A 138 -1.90 -18.54 -8.86
C SER A 138 -0.49 -19.11 -8.94
N ALA A 139 0.55 -18.33 -8.61
CA ALA A 139 1.94 -18.75 -8.69
C ALA A 139 2.35 -19.65 -7.51
N THR A 140 1.84 -19.36 -6.32
CA THR A 140 2.19 -20.06 -5.08
C THR A 140 1.28 -21.26 -4.79
N GLY A 141 0.05 -21.25 -5.30
CA GLY A 141 -0.98 -22.23 -4.98
C GLY A 141 -1.62 -22.02 -3.60
N ALA A 142 -1.36 -20.89 -2.93
CA ALA A 142 -2.03 -20.53 -1.68
C ALA A 142 -3.50 -20.17 -1.93
N GLU A 143 -4.34 -20.33 -0.89
CA GLU A 143 -5.76 -19.96 -0.93
C GLU A 143 -5.99 -18.50 -0.51
N GLN A 144 -5.12 -17.97 0.35
CA GLN A 144 -5.21 -16.61 0.89
C GLN A 144 -3.83 -15.95 0.92
N VAL A 145 -3.80 -14.63 1.05
CA VAL A 145 -2.60 -13.81 1.27
C VAL A 145 -2.71 -13.05 2.59
N ASP A 146 -1.57 -12.68 3.15
CA ASP A 146 -1.48 -11.67 4.22
C ASP A 146 -1.03 -10.34 3.61
N LEU A 147 -1.71 -9.24 3.95
CA LEU A 147 -1.40 -7.91 3.45
C LEU A 147 -0.73 -7.05 4.53
N VAL A 148 0.42 -6.47 4.19
CA VAL A 148 1.06 -5.43 5.01
C VAL A 148 1.11 -4.14 4.19
N GLY A 149 0.38 -3.13 4.62
CA GLY A 149 0.37 -1.81 3.98
C GLY A 149 1.00 -0.75 4.88
N TYR A 150 1.80 0.14 4.30
CA TYR A 150 2.35 1.30 4.99
C TYR A 150 1.75 2.59 4.46
N SER A 151 1.35 3.51 5.35
CA SER A 151 0.77 4.81 4.99
C SER A 151 -0.36 4.64 3.97
N GLN A 152 -0.30 5.30 2.81
CA GLN A 152 -1.26 5.10 1.71
C GLN A 152 -1.47 3.63 1.34
N GLY A 153 -0.42 2.81 1.36
CA GLY A 153 -0.51 1.38 1.05
C GLY A 153 -1.46 0.63 1.99
N ALA A 154 -1.59 1.07 3.24
CA ALA A 154 -2.59 0.53 4.17
C ALA A 154 -4.03 0.86 3.73
N ALA A 155 -4.27 2.05 3.17
CA ALA A 155 -5.57 2.40 2.60
C ALA A 155 -5.87 1.63 1.31
N VAL A 156 -4.86 1.43 0.46
CA VAL A 156 -4.96 0.62 -0.78
C VAL A 156 -5.34 -0.82 -0.44
N THR A 157 -4.61 -1.46 0.47
CA THR A 157 -4.88 -2.85 0.89
C THR A 157 -6.25 -2.97 1.53
N ARG A 158 -6.62 -2.04 2.42
CA ARG A 158 -7.93 -2.07 3.08
C ARG A 158 -9.08 -1.84 2.11
N TYR A 159 -8.91 -1.00 1.09
CA TYR A 159 -9.92 -0.82 0.05
C TYR A 159 -10.09 -2.10 -0.79
N PHE A 160 -8.99 -2.76 -1.18
CA PHE A 160 -9.05 -4.06 -1.84
C PHE A 160 -9.81 -5.09 -0.99
N THR A 161 -9.40 -5.27 0.27
CA THR A 161 -10.04 -6.21 1.21
C THR A 161 -11.51 -5.91 1.42
N ASN A 162 -11.85 -4.66 1.79
CA ASN A 162 -13.21 -4.33 2.26
C ASN A 162 -14.19 -4.02 1.11
N ARG A 163 -13.70 -3.66 -0.08
CA ARG A 163 -14.55 -3.06 -1.14
C ARG A 163 -14.45 -3.69 -2.51
N LEU A 164 -13.39 -4.43 -2.79
CA LEU A 164 -13.22 -5.12 -4.08
C LEU A 164 -13.41 -6.63 -3.97
N GLY A 165 -13.95 -7.12 -2.85
CA GLY A 165 -14.16 -8.54 -2.60
C GLY A 165 -12.92 -9.28 -2.08
N GLY A 166 -11.85 -8.56 -1.70
CA GLY A 166 -10.63 -9.18 -1.20
C GLY A 166 -10.80 -9.97 0.10
N ALA A 167 -11.90 -9.78 0.83
CA ALA A 167 -12.21 -10.55 2.04
C ALA A 167 -12.20 -12.08 1.84
N ASP A 168 -12.47 -12.56 0.63
CA ASP A 168 -12.45 -14.01 0.32
C ASP A 168 -11.03 -14.58 0.19
N VAL A 169 -10.01 -13.73 0.02
CA VAL A 169 -8.62 -14.13 -0.30
C VAL A 169 -7.57 -13.47 0.59
N VAL A 170 -7.97 -12.72 1.61
CA VAL A 170 -7.07 -12.08 2.58
C VAL A 170 -7.34 -12.70 3.95
N ASP A 171 -6.31 -13.25 4.60
CA ASP A 171 -6.41 -13.77 5.98
C ASP A 171 -6.15 -12.65 6.99
N LYS A 172 -5.04 -11.92 6.81
CA LYS A 172 -4.65 -10.79 7.67
C LYS A 172 -4.45 -9.50 6.89
N TRP A 173 -4.95 -8.41 7.47
CA TRP A 173 -4.61 -7.04 7.09
C TRP A 173 -3.82 -6.38 8.21
N ILE A 174 -2.61 -5.90 7.89
CA ILE A 174 -1.71 -5.23 8.82
C ILE A 174 -1.39 -3.84 8.25
N GLY A 175 -1.83 -2.79 8.94
CA GLY A 175 -1.55 -1.40 8.57
C GLY A 175 -0.47 -0.80 9.45
N ILE A 176 0.58 -0.23 8.85
CA ILE A 176 1.60 0.57 9.53
C ILE A 176 1.32 2.04 9.19
N ALA A 177 1.15 2.88 10.20
CA ALA A 177 0.85 4.31 10.03
C ALA A 177 -0.33 4.57 9.07
N SER A 178 -1.37 3.74 9.18
CA SER A 178 -2.53 3.78 8.27
C SER A 178 -3.23 5.14 8.35
N PRO A 179 -3.61 5.80 7.24
CA PRO A 179 -4.45 6.99 7.24
C PRO A 179 -5.94 6.60 7.35
N ALA A 180 -6.31 5.70 8.27
CA ALA A 180 -7.66 5.09 8.33
C ALA A 180 -8.78 6.15 8.43
N TYR A 181 -8.53 7.22 9.18
CA TYR A 181 -9.40 8.40 9.26
C TYR A 181 -8.75 9.67 8.70
N GLY A 182 -7.65 9.50 7.95
CA GLY A 182 -6.91 10.55 7.30
C GLY A 182 -5.91 11.27 8.22
N GLY A 183 -5.00 11.99 7.60
CA GLY A 183 -4.04 12.84 8.30
C GLY A 183 -4.25 14.32 7.98
N THR A 184 -3.61 15.18 8.76
CA THR A 184 -3.34 16.57 8.38
C THR A 184 -2.11 16.58 7.46
N ALA A 185 -2.21 15.94 6.30
CA ALA A 185 -1.11 15.76 5.35
C ALA A 185 -0.25 17.04 5.26
N TYR A 186 1.01 17.01 5.74
CA TYR A 186 1.91 18.17 5.71
C TYR A 186 1.36 19.47 6.34
N GLY A 187 0.55 19.37 7.41
CA GLY A 187 -0.08 20.52 8.04
C GLY A 187 -1.24 21.12 7.25
N VAL A 188 -1.74 20.43 6.22
CA VAL A 188 -2.92 20.81 5.45
C VAL A 188 -4.16 20.56 6.32
N SER A 189 -4.74 21.65 6.82
CA SER A 189 -6.00 21.61 7.59
C SER A 189 -7.16 21.06 6.73
N PRO A 190 -8.13 20.32 7.32
CA PRO A 190 -9.38 19.95 6.66
C PRO A 190 -10.10 21.11 5.95
N ALA A 191 -9.86 22.35 6.39
CA ALA A 191 -10.35 23.58 5.74
C ALA A 191 -9.94 23.71 4.26
N ILE A 192 -8.84 23.09 3.82
CA ILE A 192 -8.37 23.13 2.43
C ILE A 192 -9.31 22.37 1.48
N GLN A 193 -10.05 21.36 1.96
CA GLN A 193 -11.05 20.65 1.15
C GLN A 193 -12.26 21.53 0.77
N ALA A 194 -12.53 22.59 1.55
CA ALA A 194 -13.61 23.53 1.23
C ALA A 194 -13.25 24.49 0.08
N VAL A 195 -12.00 24.46 -0.40
CA VAL A 195 -11.47 25.39 -1.41
C VAL A 195 -11.00 24.59 -2.64
N PRO A 196 -11.83 24.42 -3.68
CA PRO A 196 -11.52 23.59 -4.84
C PRO A 196 -10.22 23.95 -5.56
N SER A 197 -9.77 25.21 -5.50
CA SER A 197 -8.48 25.63 -6.05
C SER A 197 -7.27 25.16 -5.25
N ALA A 198 -7.41 25.04 -3.93
CA ALA A 198 -6.34 24.55 -3.05
C ALA A 198 -6.20 23.02 -3.17
N THR A 199 -7.30 22.29 -3.27
CA THR A 199 -7.27 20.84 -3.58
C THR A 199 -6.60 20.55 -4.93
N ARG A 200 -6.89 21.35 -5.97
CA ARG A 200 -6.23 21.22 -7.27
C ARG A 200 -4.71 21.44 -7.21
N LEU A 201 -4.25 22.35 -6.35
CA LEU A 201 -2.82 22.61 -6.14
C LEU A 201 -2.13 21.44 -5.43
N VAL A 202 -2.76 20.85 -4.41
CA VAL A 202 -2.22 19.66 -3.73
C VAL A 202 -2.18 18.47 -4.69
N SER A 203 -3.24 18.26 -5.49
CA SER A 203 -3.26 17.19 -6.49
C SER A 203 -2.25 17.38 -7.63
N SER A 204 -1.88 18.62 -7.97
CA SER A 204 -0.87 18.86 -9.02
C SER A 204 0.55 18.55 -8.55
N GLU A 205 0.81 18.65 -7.25
CA GLU A 205 2.13 18.38 -6.66
C GLU A 205 2.28 16.91 -6.22
N PHE A 206 1.24 16.31 -5.63
CA PHE A 206 1.33 14.98 -4.99
C PHE A 206 0.35 13.93 -5.55
N GLY A 207 -0.37 14.27 -6.61
CA GLY A 207 -1.32 13.38 -7.27
C GLY A 207 -2.70 13.28 -6.58
N PRO A 208 -3.68 12.65 -7.26
CA PRO A 208 -5.02 12.44 -6.71
C PRO A 208 -5.08 11.65 -5.40
N ALA A 209 -4.14 10.71 -5.18
CA ALA A 209 -4.14 9.82 -4.02
C ALA A 209 -4.07 10.59 -2.69
N LEU A 210 -3.20 11.61 -2.62
CA LEU A 210 -3.03 12.38 -1.38
C LEU A 210 -4.32 13.09 -0.96
N VAL A 211 -5.11 13.60 -1.91
CA VAL A 211 -6.40 14.23 -1.64
C VAL A 211 -7.40 13.23 -1.07
N GLN A 212 -7.34 11.96 -1.50
CA GLN A 212 -8.20 10.91 -0.96
C GLN A 212 -7.87 10.55 0.48
N LEU A 213 -6.68 10.87 0.98
CA LEU A 213 -6.25 10.57 2.35
C LEU A 213 -6.41 11.74 3.34
N ILE A 214 -6.88 12.90 2.88
CA ILE A 214 -7.18 14.01 3.79
C ILE A 214 -8.41 13.65 4.63
N GLU A 215 -8.35 13.92 5.94
CA GLU A 215 -9.45 13.65 6.87
C GLU A 215 -10.79 14.19 6.35
N GLY A 216 -11.81 13.33 6.31
CA GLY A 216 -13.14 13.69 5.83
C GLY A 216 -13.34 13.63 4.31
N SER A 217 -12.34 13.18 3.54
CA SER A 217 -12.51 12.93 2.10
C SER A 217 -13.67 11.96 1.83
N THR A 218 -14.29 12.07 0.66
CA THR A 218 -15.33 11.11 0.24
C THR A 218 -14.78 9.69 0.10
N PHE A 219 -13.49 9.53 -0.23
CA PHE A 219 -12.86 8.22 -0.26
C PHE A 219 -12.79 7.57 1.12
N LEU A 220 -12.38 8.29 2.17
CA LEU A 220 -12.32 7.72 3.52
C LEU A 220 -13.72 7.50 4.11
N GLN A 221 -14.65 8.41 3.84
CA GLN A 221 -16.06 8.19 4.18
C GLN A 221 -16.61 6.94 3.51
N ASP A 222 -16.32 6.75 2.23
CA ASP A 222 -16.64 5.53 1.52
C ASP A 222 -15.96 4.39 2.27
N LEU A 223 -14.63 4.30 2.34
CA LEU A 223 -13.86 3.18 2.91
C LEU A 223 -14.35 2.74 4.29
N ASN A 224 -14.68 3.69 5.17
CA ASN A 224 -15.15 3.42 6.54
C ASN A 224 -16.66 3.16 6.65
N ALA A 225 -17.42 3.28 5.57
CA ALA A 225 -18.85 2.99 5.56
C ALA A 225 -19.10 1.49 5.82
N GLY A 226 -19.90 1.20 6.85
CA GLY A 226 -20.28 -0.17 7.23
C GLY A 226 -19.40 -0.78 8.32
N GLY A 227 -18.34 -0.09 8.76
CA GLY A 227 -17.39 -0.60 9.74
C GLY A 227 -15.97 -0.49 9.23
N ASP A 228 -15.02 -0.66 10.14
CA ASP A 228 -13.61 -0.67 9.80
C ASP A 228 -13.12 -2.00 9.25
N THR A 229 -13.70 -3.09 9.71
CA THR A 229 -13.33 -4.47 9.35
C THR A 229 -14.44 -5.16 8.58
N VAL A 230 -14.12 -6.28 7.93
CA VAL A 230 -15.10 -7.19 7.34
C VAL A 230 -14.92 -8.59 7.93
N PRO A 231 -15.98 -9.41 7.98
CA PRO A 231 -15.87 -10.78 8.52
C PRO A 231 -14.85 -11.62 7.75
N GLY A 232 -14.15 -12.50 8.48
CA GLY A 232 -13.20 -13.46 7.89
C GLY A 232 -11.77 -12.94 7.76
N VAL A 233 -11.50 -11.67 8.10
CA VAL A 233 -10.16 -11.07 8.03
C VAL A 233 -9.74 -10.55 9.40
N GLU A 234 -8.51 -10.83 9.82
CA GLU A 234 -7.92 -10.27 11.03
C GLU A 234 -7.26 -8.92 10.74
N TYR A 235 -7.55 -7.89 11.55
CA TYR A 235 -7.01 -6.55 11.35
C TYR A 235 -6.08 -6.15 12.49
N THR A 236 -4.86 -5.74 12.13
CA THR A 236 -3.93 -5.08 13.06
C THR A 236 -3.52 -3.71 12.52
N SER A 237 -3.68 -2.65 13.32
CA SER A 237 -3.11 -1.33 13.02
C SER A 237 -1.98 -1.01 14.00
N ILE A 238 -0.84 -0.59 13.46
CA ILE A 238 0.36 -0.19 14.19
C ILE A 238 0.56 1.31 13.98
N ALA A 239 0.53 2.08 15.06
CA ALA A 239 0.61 3.54 15.07
C ALA A 239 1.68 4.05 16.04
N THR A 240 2.11 5.30 15.85
CA THR A 240 3.03 6.01 16.75
C THR A 240 2.39 7.32 17.18
N ASP A 241 2.46 7.67 18.46
CA ASP A 241 1.81 8.89 18.97
C ASP A 241 2.49 10.20 18.54
N VAL A 242 3.72 10.09 18.02
CA VAL A 242 4.53 11.19 17.47
C VAL A 242 4.49 11.30 15.94
N ASP A 243 3.54 10.65 15.27
CA ASP A 243 3.45 10.62 13.80
C ASP A 243 3.34 12.03 13.19
N GLU A 244 4.27 12.43 12.33
CA GLU A 244 4.33 13.77 11.76
C GLU A 244 3.36 14.01 10.58
N VAL A 245 2.65 12.97 10.12
CA VAL A 245 1.75 13.00 8.94
C VAL A 245 0.30 12.70 9.32
N ILE A 246 0.07 11.68 10.14
CA ILE A 246 -1.25 11.22 10.57
C ILE A 246 -1.55 11.81 11.96
N GLN A 247 -2.17 12.99 11.96
CA GLN A 247 -2.54 13.70 13.18
C GLN A 247 -4.04 13.99 13.26
N PRO A 248 -4.69 13.76 14.41
CA PRO A 248 -4.15 13.09 15.60
C PRO A 248 -3.79 11.62 15.31
N TYR A 249 -2.76 11.08 15.97
CA TYR A 249 -2.29 9.69 15.71
C TYR A 249 -3.40 8.63 15.83
N THR A 250 -4.44 8.94 16.62
CA THR A 250 -5.63 8.10 16.76
C THR A 250 -6.38 7.87 15.45
N ASN A 251 -6.15 8.70 14.41
CA ASN A 251 -6.68 8.49 13.08
C ASN A 251 -6.07 7.28 12.36
N ALA A 252 -4.93 6.78 12.84
CA ALA A 252 -4.37 5.52 12.38
C ALA A 252 -5.00 4.29 13.02
N LEU A 253 -5.74 4.46 14.12
CA LEU A 253 -6.38 3.35 14.81
C LEU A 253 -7.72 3.00 14.17
N LEU A 254 -8.03 1.72 14.11
CA LEU A 254 -9.35 1.22 13.71
C LEU A 254 -10.31 1.30 14.90
N ARG A 255 -11.59 1.57 14.64
CA ARG A 255 -12.64 1.80 15.64
C ARG A 255 -13.50 0.57 15.92
N ASP A 256 -13.47 -0.43 15.05
CA ASP A 256 -14.20 -1.67 15.29
C ASP A 256 -13.55 -2.48 16.42
N PRO A 257 -14.35 -3.11 17.29
CA PRO A 257 -13.86 -3.75 18.52
C PRO A 257 -12.99 -4.98 18.26
N ASP A 258 -13.17 -5.63 17.11
CA ASP A 258 -12.42 -6.83 16.74
C ASP A 258 -11.06 -6.51 16.09
N ALA A 259 -10.79 -5.22 15.83
CA ALA A 259 -9.49 -4.78 15.34
C ALA A 259 -8.46 -4.67 16.47
N ARG A 260 -7.24 -5.15 16.21
CA ARG A 260 -6.11 -4.97 17.11
C ARG A 260 -5.39 -3.66 16.81
N ASN A 261 -5.35 -2.76 17.78
CA ASN A 261 -4.58 -1.53 17.67
C ASN A 261 -3.33 -1.61 18.56
N ILE A 262 -2.18 -1.24 18.02
CA ILE A 262 -0.90 -1.21 18.73
C ILE A 262 -0.32 0.19 18.57
N VAL A 263 -0.13 0.90 19.67
CA VAL A 263 0.66 2.13 19.70
C VAL A 263 2.08 1.75 20.12
N VAL A 264 3.09 2.15 19.34
CA VAL A 264 4.49 1.77 19.61
C VAL A 264 4.91 2.14 21.03
N GLN A 265 4.45 3.28 21.55
CA GLN A 265 4.78 3.74 22.88
C GLN A 265 4.16 2.88 24.00
N ASP A 266 3.09 2.13 23.74
CA ASP A 266 2.55 1.15 24.71
C ASP A 266 3.46 -0.09 24.84
N VAL A 267 4.25 -0.38 23.81
CA VAL A 267 5.20 -1.50 23.75
C VAL A 267 6.59 -1.07 24.19
N CYS A 268 7.03 0.10 23.70
CA CYS A 268 8.31 0.69 24.03
C CYS A 268 8.17 2.22 24.22
N PRO A 269 7.94 2.71 25.45
CA PRO A 269 7.67 4.12 25.73
C PRO A 269 8.77 5.12 25.33
N GLN A 270 9.99 4.62 25.08
CA GLN A 270 11.17 5.40 24.69
C GLN A 270 11.42 5.40 23.17
N ASN A 271 10.63 4.65 22.41
CA ASN A 271 10.72 4.63 20.95
C ASN A 271 9.79 5.70 20.38
N ASN A 272 10.36 6.80 19.87
CA ASN A 272 9.65 7.86 19.16
C ASN A 272 9.82 7.74 17.64
N VAL A 273 9.69 6.53 17.11
CA VAL A 273 9.67 6.28 15.65
C VAL A 273 8.66 7.21 14.98
N ALA A 274 9.09 7.77 13.85
CA ALA A 274 8.35 8.76 13.08
C ALA A 274 7.70 8.11 11.85
N HIS A 275 6.74 8.79 11.23
CA HIS A 275 6.05 8.30 10.03
C HIS A 275 7.05 7.86 8.97
N PHE A 276 8.04 8.70 8.65
CA PHE A 276 9.00 8.45 7.58
C PHE A 276 10.06 7.38 7.90
N THR A 277 10.19 6.92 9.14
CA THR A 277 11.18 5.89 9.50
C THR A 277 10.54 4.58 9.97
N PHE A 278 9.21 4.52 9.92
CA PHE A 278 8.42 3.50 10.59
C PHE A 278 8.68 2.07 10.09
N THR A 279 8.83 1.88 8.77
CA THR A 279 9.09 0.56 8.18
C THR A 279 10.53 0.04 8.40
N TYR A 280 11.42 0.88 8.94
CA TYR A 280 12.81 0.55 9.25
C TYR A 280 13.07 0.38 10.74
N ASP A 281 12.08 0.67 11.58
CA ASP A 281 12.20 0.56 13.02
C ASP A 281 12.15 -0.91 13.49
N PRO A 282 13.16 -1.41 14.24
CA PRO A 282 13.19 -2.80 14.69
C PRO A 282 12.02 -3.20 15.58
N THR A 283 11.47 -2.28 16.40
CA THR A 283 10.27 -2.56 17.20
C THR A 283 9.09 -2.83 16.28
N THR A 284 8.90 -1.99 15.26
CA THR A 284 7.82 -2.09 14.27
C THR A 284 7.94 -3.35 13.43
N ILE A 285 9.13 -3.70 12.95
CA ILE A 285 9.37 -4.96 12.21
C ILE A 285 8.96 -6.17 13.05
N ALA A 286 9.33 -6.19 14.34
CA ALA A 286 8.94 -7.26 15.25
C ALA A 286 7.44 -7.29 15.53
N LEU A 287 6.78 -6.13 15.58
CA LEU A 287 5.32 -6.04 15.72
C LEU A 287 4.59 -6.58 14.49
N VAL A 288 5.09 -6.33 13.28
CA VAL A 288 4.54 -6.90 12.05
C VAL A 288 4.70 -8.42 12.06
N LEU A 289 5.90 -8.93 12.37
CA LEU A 289 6.13 -10.37 12.48
C LEU A 289 5.21 -11.03 13.52
N GLY A 290 5.01 -10.40 14.69
CA GLY A 290 4.11 -10.89 15.73
C GLY A 290 2.62 -10.71 15.40
N ALA A 291 2.27 -9.89 14.42
CA ALA A 291 0.91 -9.79 13.88
C ALA A 291 0.66 -10.87 12.81
N LEU A 292 1.68 -11.22 12.01
CA LEU A 292 1.61 -12.32 11.05
C LEU A 292 1.56 -13.69 11.72
N ASP A 293 2.33 -13.87 12.80
CA ASP A 293 2.32 -15.08 13.64
C ASP A 293 2.23 -14.73 15.14
N PRO A 294 1.00 -14.58 15.67
CA PRO A 294 0.77 -14.33 17.09
C PRO A 294 1.26 -15.47 18.01
N GLY A 295 1.44 -16.69 17.48
CA GLY A 295 1.86 -17.89 18.22
C GLY A 295 3.37 -18.01 18.41
N ALA A 296 4.17 -17.31 17.58
CA ALA A 296 5.63 -17.37 17.61
C ALA A 296 6.29 -16.80 18.88
N GLY A 297 5.53 -16.09 19.73
CA GLY A 297 6.06 -15.53 20.98
C GLY A 297 7.11 -14.44 20.74
N ILE A 298 7.00 -13.70 19.65
CA ILE A 298 7.92 -12.63 19.28
C ILE A 298 7.83 -11.49 20.29
N VAL A 299 8.97 -11.13 20.87
CA VAL A 299 9.10 -10.00 21.81
C VAL A 299 9.74 -8.84 21.06
N PRO A 300 9.01 -7.74 20.79
CA PRO A 300 9.58 -6.58 20.14
C PRO A 300 10.75 -6.00 20.95
N PRO A 301 11.89 -5.68 20.31
CA PRO A 301 12.97 -4.99 21.01
C PRO A 301 12.48 -3.63 21.46
N CYS A 302 12.95 -3.17 22.62
CA CYS A 302 12.66 -1.81 23.08
C CYS A 302 13.94 -0.98 23.11
N THR A 303 14.19 -0.26 22.02
CA THR A 303 15.36 0.63 21.85
C THR A 303 14.90 2.09 21.85
N PRO A 304 15.60 3.00 22.55
CA PRO A 304 15.29 4.43 22.46
C PRO A 304 15.44 4.96 21.04
N VAL A 305 14.42 5.67 20.55
CA VAL A 305 14.46 6.40 19.28
C VAL A 305 14.14 7.87 19.61
N PRO A 306 15.07 8.81 19.35
CA PRO A 306 14.80 10.23 19.56
C PRO A 306 13.68 10.74 18.65
N ILE A 307 12.89 11.70 19.14
CA ILE A 307 11.86 12.37 18.33
C ILE A 307 12.51 12.95 17.06
N GLY A 308 11.95 12.63 15.90
CA GLY A 308 12.42 13.12 14.60
C GLY A 308 13.68 12.43 14.06
N ALA A 309 14.15 11.35 14.68
CA ALA A 309 15.30 10.60 14.19
C ALA A 309 15.08 10.08 12.75
N GLY A 310 16.01 10.39 11.85
CA GLY A 310 16.00 9.97 10.45
C GLY A 310 14.99 10.69 9.54
N VAL A 311 14.05 11.48 10.09
CA VAL A 311 13.03 12.21 9.31
C VAL A 311 13.69 13.17 8.32
N LEU A 312 14.67 13.96 8.78
CA LEU A 312 15.37 14.92 7.91
C LEU A 312 16.21 14.21 6.84
N ASP A 313 16.81 13.07 7.16
CA ASP A 313 17.60 12.30 6.19
C ASP A 313 16.73 11.75 5.07
N VAL A 314 15.52 11.28 5.40
CA VAL A 314 14.51 10.88 4.40
C VAL A 314 14.10 12.07 3.54
N VAL A 315 13.77 13.21 4.14
CA VAL A 315 13.40 14.43 3.39
C VAL A 315 14.53 14.85 2.43
N ILE A 316 15.79 14.80 2.87
CA ILE A 316 16.94 15.11 2.02
C ILE A 316 17.07 14.10 0.88
N ALA A 317 16.96 12.80 1.17
CA ALA A 317 17.09 11.74 0.17
C ALA A 317 16.00 11.82 -0.91
N SER A 318 14.74 12.06 -0.53
CA SER A 318 13.61 12.21 -1.46
C SER A 318 13.72 13.45 -2.35
N ASN A 319 14.48 14.48 -1.93
CA ASN A 319 14.64 15.73 -2.67
C ASN A 319 16.04 15.88 -3.29
N ALA A 320 16.87 14.84 -3.25
CA ALA A 320 18.17 14.87 -3.86
C ALA A 320 18.02 14.97 -5.40
N PRO A 321 18.80 15.83 -6.08
CA PRO A 321 18.78 15.86 -7.53
C PRO A 321 19.18 14.49 -8.10
N PRO A 322 18.62 14.09 -9.25
CA PRO A 322 19.02 12.84 -9.88
C PRO A 322 20.53 12.83 -10.13
N PRO A 323 21.18 11.66 -10.03
CA PRO A 323 22.62 11.52 -10.26
C PRO A 323 23.00 12.16 -11.61
N ALA A 324 24.08 12.94 -11.62
CA ALA A 324 24.66 13.42 -12.87
C ALA A 324 25.20 12.21 -13.65
N GLY A 325 24.53 11.86 -14.74
CA GLY A 325 24.95 10.80 -15.67
C GLY A 325 26.26 11.09 -16.39
#